data_AF-A0A2E4XL48-F1
#
_entry.id   AF-A0A2E4XL48-F1
#
_cell.length_a   1.000
_cell.length_b   1.000
_cell.length_c   1.000
_cell.angle_alpha   90.00
_cell.angle_beta   90.00
_cell.angle_gamma   90.00
#
_symmetry.space_group_name_H-M   'P 1'
#
loop_
_entity.id
_entity.type
_entity.pdbx_description
1 polymer ?
#
loop_
_entity_poly.entity_id
_entity_poly.type
_entity_poly.pdbx_seq_one_letter_code
_entity_poly.pdbx_strand_id
1 'polypeptide(L)'
;MSQNISFIKKELKNCEEINSPYELILNNIVKYITIKNDEEFFYIATYLRMGDNKIFVKNDKGKIYPVQLIYYDKLGNHLYKTRLFIEDKNQSCNQSQDENEKIIQNQQMIIEKMNLQLKKQNKLIKELHQRLIKGDYE
;
A
#
# COMPACT_ATOMS: atom_id res chain seq x y z
N MET A 1 -8.51 15.50 18.32
CA MET A 1 -9.67 15.05 17.52
C MET A 1 -10.44 16.28 17.10
N SER A 2 -10.82 16.41 15.82
CA SER A 2 -11.60 17.54 15.32
C SER A 2 -12.45 17.14 14.11
N GLN A 3 -13.58 17.81 13.92
CA GLN A 3 -14.39 17.80 12.69
C GLN A 3 -14.42 19.19 12.03
N ASN A 4 -13.71 20.18 12.60
CA ASN A 4 -13.71 21.54 12.09
C ASN A 4 -12.90 21.63 10.80
N ILE A 5 -13.57 21.87 9.68
CA ILE A 5 -12.98 21.92 8.34
C ILE A 5 -11.87 22.98 8.25
N SER A 6 -12.04 24.16 8.85
CA SER A 6 -11.02 25.22 8.83
C SER A 6 -9.75 24.81 9.58
N PHE A 7 -9.90 24.12 10.71
CA PHE A 7 -8.78 23.55 11.44
C PHE A 7 -8.07 22.46 10.63
N ILE A 8 -8.83 21.54 10.04
CA ILE A 8 -8.29 20.42 9.23
C ILE A 8 -7.50 20.98 8.03
N LYS A 9 -8.08 21.94 7.30
CA LYS A 9 -7.40 22.60 6.18
C LYS A 9 -6.10 23.29 6.59
N LYS A 10 -6.08 23.93 7.77
CA LYS A 10 -4.87 24.57 8.30
C LYS A 10 -3.79 23.53 8.61
N GLU A 11 -4.18 22.43 9.26
CA GLU A 11 -3.26 21.36 9.64
C GLU A 11 -2.70 20.59 8.44
N LEU A 12 -3.48 20.41 7.38
CA LEU A 12 -3.09 19.66 6.19
C LEU A 12 -2.37 20.51 5.12
N LYS A 13 -2.19 21.82 5.35
CA LYS A 13 -1.64 22.74 4.33
C LYS A 13 -0.27 22.31 3.77
N ASN A 14 0.58 21.72 4.60
CA ASN A 14 1.94 21.28 4.25
C ASN A 14 2.09 19.75 4.38
N CYS A 15 0.99 19.02 4.18
CA CYS A 15 0.97 17.58 4.28
C CYS A 15 0.61 16.96 2.93
N GLU A 16 1.24 15.83 2.64
CA GLU A 16 0.87 14.96 1.52
C GLU A 16 -0.01 13.82 2.05
N GLU A 17 -1.03 13.44 1.28
CA GLU A 17 -1.82 12.23 1.53
C GLU A 17 -1.08 11.03 0.95
N ILE A 18 -0.78 10.04 1.79
CA ILE A 18 -0.08 8.82 1.38
C ILE A 18 -1.07 7.71 1.07
N ASN A 19 -0.74 6.91 0.05
CA ASN A 19 -1.59 5.80 -0.38
C ASN A 19 -1.35 4.54 0.46
N SER A 20 -0.18 4.43 1.08
CA SER A 20 0.32 3.24 1.73
C SER A 20 0.84 3.52 3.15
N PRO A 21 0.48 2.71 4.16
CA PRO A 21 1.02 2.85 5.53
C PRO A 21 2.53 2.56 5.60
N TYR A 22 3.12 1.95 4.57
CA TYR A 22 4.56 1.68 4.49
C TYR A 22 5.40 2.96 4.31
N GLU A 23 4.78 4.05 3.89
CA GLU A 23 5.42 5.37 3.78
C GLU A 23 5.56 6.05 5.17
N LEU A 24 4.94 5.48 6.21
CA LEU A 24 5.04 6.00 7.57
C LEU A 24 6.39 5.66 8.22
N ILE A 25 7.06 6.70 8.69
CA ILE A 25 8.33 6.59 9.40
C ILE A 25 8.08 6.47 10.91
N LEU A 26 8.73 5.49 11.53
CA LEU A 26 8.67 5.24 12.97
C LEU A 26 8.89 6.52 13.79
N ASN A 27 8.04 6.75 14.79
CA ASN A 27 8.06 7.90 15.69
C ASN A 27 7.79 9.27 15.05
N ASN A 28 7.37 9.34 13.78
CA ASN A 28 6.91 10.60 13.19
C ASN A 28 5.45 10.89 13.49
N ILE A 29 5.10 12.18 13.36
CA ILE A 29 3.71 12.64 13.41
C ILE A 29 2.99 12.16 12.14
N VAL A 30 1.86 11.51 12.34
CA VAL A 30 0.90 11.15 11.31
C VAL A 30 -0.42 11.87 11.61
N LYS A 31 -0.96 12.54 10.61
CA LYS A 31 -2.30 13.11 10.65
C LYS A 31 -3.20 12.15 9.88
N TYR A 32 -4.41 11.90 10.36
CA TYR A 32 -5.29 10.93 9.70
C TYR A 32 -6.76 11.26 9.88
N ILE A 33 -7.57 10.83 8.91
CA ILE A 33 -9.03 10.90 8.95
C ILE A 33 -9.54 9.47 8.95
N THR A 34 -10.33 9.13 9.96
CA THR A 34 -10.90 7.79 10.11
C THR A 34 -12.37 7.87 10.56
N ILE A 35 -13.13 6.80 10.34
CA ILE A 35 -14.52 6.72 10.80
C ILE A 35 -14.56 6.22 12.25
N LYS A 36 -15.37 6.91 13.05
CA LYS A 36 -15.76 6.47 14.39
C LYS A 36 -17.24 6.80 14.59
N ASN A 37 -18.04 5.79 14.95
CA ASN A 37 -19.48 5.93 15.12
C ASN A 37 -20.16 6.55 13.86
N ASP A 38 -19.82 6.03 12.68
CA ASP A 38 -20.37 6.46 11.38
C ASP A 38 -20.08 7.91 10.96
N GLU A 39 -19.22 8.61 11.70
CA GLU A 39 -18.74 9.94 11.37
C GLU A 39 -17.23 9.96 11.13
N GLU A 40 -16.77 10.83 10.24
CA GLU A 40 -15.35 11.06 10.02
C GLU A 40 -14.78 11.99 11.10
N PHE A 41 -13.60 11.64 11.60
CA PHE A 41 -12.87 12.44 12.56
C PHE A 41 -11.41 12.59 12.15
N PHE A 42 -10.89 13.80 12.33
CA PHE A 42 -9.49 14.11 12.14
C PHE A 42 -8.69 13.96 13.44
N TYR A 43 -7.53 13.31 13.33
CA TYR A 43 -6.62 13.04 14.43
C TYR A 43 -5.18 13.36 14.05
N ILE A 44 -4.38 13.64 15.08
CA ILE A 44 -2.94 13.82 15.02
C ILE A 44 -2.35 12.87 16.06
N ALA A 45 -1.42 12.02 15.67
CA ALA A 45 -0.77 11.06 16.57
C ALA A 45 0.66 10.75 16.11
N THR A 46 1.44 10.11 16.97
CA THR A 46 2.76 9.60 16.62
C THR A 46 2.65 8.16 16.14
N TYR A 47 3.15 7.85 14.95
CA TYR A 47 3.19 6.49 14.42
C TYR A 47 4.22 5.61 15.17
N LEU A 48 3.85 4.37 15.48
CA LEU A 48 4.71 3.43 16.19
C LEU A 48 5.03 2.16 15.42
N ARG A 49 4.04 1.54 14.77
CA ARG A 49 4.26 0.31 14.00
C ARG A 49 3.03 -0.04 13.18
N MET A 50 3.23 -0.86 12.16
CA MET A 50 2.16 -1.46 11.39
C MET A 50 1.74 -2.80 12.02
N GLY A 51 0.47 -3.16 11.85
CA GLY A 51 -0.05 -4.50 12.06
C GLY A 51 -0.98 -4.87 10.92
N ASP A 52 -1.58 -6.05 11.01
CA ASP A 52 -2.52 -6.49 9.98
C ASP A 52 -3.76 -5.57 9.92
N ASN A 53 -3.97 -4.95 8.74
CA ASN A 53 -4.99 -3.96 8.44
C ASN A 53 -5.12 -2.80 9.47
N LYS A 54 -4.04 -2.48 10.19
CA LYS A 54 -4.05 -1.41 11.20
C LYS A 54 -2.68 -0.82 11.41
N ILE A 55 -2.65 0.41 11.91
CA ILE A 55 -1.43 1.03 12.45
C ILE A 55 -1.59 1.25 13.95
N PHE A 56 -0.50 1.18 14.69
CA PHE A 56 -0.46 1.56 16.09
C PHE A 56 0.09 2.96 16.21
N VAL A 57 -0.66 3.81 16.90
CA VAL A 57 -0.28 5.21 17.12
C VAL A 57 -0.33 5.54 18.60
N LYS A 58 0.42 6.56 18.99
CA LYS A 58 0.47 7.12 20.34
C LYS A 58 -0.14 8.52 20.32
N ASN A 59 -1.10 8.80 21.19
CA ASN A 59 -1.61 10.17 21.34
C ASN A 59 -0.64 11.06 22.14
N ASP A 60 -0.98 12.34 22.21
CA ASP A 60 -0.39 13.36 23.08
C ASP A 60 -0.25 12.91 24.56
N LYS A 61 -1.21 12.14 25.08
CA LYS A 61 -1.20 11.59 26.44
C LYS A 61 -0.35 10.33 26.62
N GLY A 62 0.37 9.89 25.59
CA GLY A 62 1.22 8.70 25.63
C GLY A 62 0.47 7.35 25.53
N LYS A 63 -0.86 7.35 25.41
CA LYS A 63 -1.66 6.14 25.24
C LYS A 63 -1.53 5.60 23.81
N ILE A 64 -1.25 4.30 23.71
CA ILE A 64 -1.14 3.57 22.45
C ILE A 64 -2.50 2.97 22.09
N TYR A 65 -2.91 3.10 20.83
CA TYR A 65 -4.12 2.47 20.32
C TYR A 65 -3.99 2.10 18.83
N PRO A 66 -4.71 1.07 18.39
CA PRO A 66 -4.77 0.71 16.97
C PRO A 66 -5.72 1.65 16.21
N VAL A 67 -5.36 1.97 14.97
CA VAL A 67 -6.19 2.67 13.99
C VAL A 67 -6.37 1.72 12.80
N GLN A 68 -7.63 1.43 12.49
CA GLN A 68 -8.00 0.55 11.39
C GLN A 68 -7.71 1.24 10.05
N LEU A 69 -7.09 0.56 9.10
CA LEU A 69 -6.79 1.14 7.79
C LEU A 69 -7.94 0.97 6.81
N ILE A 70 -8.51 -0.23 6.74
CA ILE A 70 -9.64 -0.57 5.88
C ILE A 70 -10.76 -1.18 6.73
N TYR A 71 -11.96 -0.67 6.51
CA TYR A 71 -13.21 -1.19 7.08
C TYR A 71 -13.92 -2.02 6.02
N TYR A 72 -14.24 -3.26 6.36
CA TYR A 72 -14.99 -4.17 5.51
C TYR A 72 -16.41 -4.36 6.03
N ASP A 73 -17.35 -4.53 5.12
CA ASP A 73 -18.67 -5.07 5.44
C ASP A 73 -18.59 -6.59 5.72
N LYS A 74 -19.66 -7.18 6.27
CA LYS A 74 -19.80 -8.63 6.51
C LYS A 74 -19.59 -9.47 5.24
N LEU A 75 -19.81 -8.89 4.07
CA LEU A 75 -19.60 -9.51 2.77
C LEU A 75 -18.17 -9.33 2.22
N GLY A 76 -17.27 -8.67 2.96
CA GLY A 76 -15.90 -8.39 2.52
C GLY A 76 -15.76 -7.18 1.60
N ASN A 77 -16.84 -6.43 1.35
CA ASN A 77 -16.81 -5.22 0.55
C ASN A 77 -16.10 -4.09 1.30
N HIS A 78 -15.28 -3.32 0.60
CA HIS A 78 -14.56 -2.17 1.15
C HIS A 78 -15.53 -1.02 1.43
N LEU A 79 -15.82 -0.77 2.71
CA LEU A 79 -16.73 0.30 3.14
C LEU A 79 -16.02 1.64 3.25
N TYR A 80 -14.82 1.63 3.83
CA TYR A 80 -14.07 2.86 4.11
C TYR A 80 -12.57 2.62 4.23
N LYS A 81 -11.78 3.58 3.75
CA LYS A 81 -10.32 3.62 3.93
C LYS A 81 -9.94 4.83 4.76
N THR A 82 -9.23 4.59 5.86
CA THR A 82 -8.58 5.65 6.64
C THR A 82 -7.57 6.38 5.76
N ARG A 83 -7.68 7.70 5.73
CA ARG A 83 -6.79 8.59 4.98
C ARG A 83 -5.63 9.00 5.87
N LEU A 84 -4.41 8.89 5.36
CA LEU A 84 -3.18 9.15 6.11
C LEU A 84 -2.45 10.32 5.47
N PHE A 85 -1.91 11.21 6.30
CA PHE A 85 -1.20 12.40 5.87
C PHE A 85 0.10 12.53 6.65
N ILE A 86 1.18 12.85 5.94
CA ILE A 86 2.51 13.12 6.51
C ILE A 86 2.95 14.52 6.12
N GLU A 87 3.79 15.16 6.94
CA GLU A 87 4.40 16.42 6.54
C GLU A 87 5.33 16.20 5.36
N ASP A 88 5.16 17.04 4.35
CA ASP A 88 5.82 16.91 3.06
C ASP A 88 7.31 17.29 3.21
N LYS A 89 8.17 16.27 3.35
CA LYS A 89 9.63 16.43 3.50
C LYS A 89 10.27 16.57 2.12
N ASN A 90 9.98 17.66 1.42
CA ASN A 90 10.71 18.02 0.19
C ASN A 90 12.17 18.45 0.51
N GLN A 91 12.99 17.53 1.02
CA GLN A 91 14.45 17.63 1.06
C GLN A 91 15.22 16.30 0.96
N SER A 92 14.57 15.17 0.65
CA SER A 92 15.28 13.89 0.48
C SER A 92 14.62 12.98 -0.56
N CYS A 93 14.41 13.48 -1.78
CA CYS A 93 13.79 12.73 -2.87
C CYS A 93 14.74 11.76 -3.60
N ASN A 94 15.88 11.38 -3.02
CA ASN A 94 16.89 10.57 -3.72
C ASN A 94 16.89 9.08 -3.32
N GLN A 95 16.50 8.74 -2.09
CA GLN A 95 16.57 7.34 -1.62
C GLN A 95 15.40 6.47 -2.13
N SER A 96 14.21 7.05 -2.29
CA SER A 96 13.03 6.33 -2.79
C SER A 96 13.12 6.03 -4.29
N GLN A 97 13.81 6.86 -5.07
CA GLN A 97 14.00 6.63 -6.50
C GLN A 97 14.90 5.42 -6.77
N ASP A 98 16.04 5.32 -6.07
CA ASP A 98 16.98 4.20 -6.21
C ASP A 98 16.38 2.84 -5.82
N GLU A 99 15.56 2.80 -4.76
CA GLU A 99 14.89 1.57 -4.34
C GLU A 99 13.79 1.16 -5.33
N ASN A 100 13.01 2.13 -5.82
CA ASN A 100 12.00 1.87 -6.83
C ASN A 100 12.62 1.39 -8.14
N GLU A 101 13.75 1.95 -8.58
CA GLU A 101 14.48 1.47 -9.76
C GLU A 101 14.95 0.03 -9.60
N LYS A 102 15.50 -0.35 -8.44
CA LYS A 102 15.90 -1.74 -8.16
C LYS A 102 14.70 -2.69 -8.17
N ILE A 103 13.57 -2.27 -7.62
CA ILE A 103 12.32 -3.06 -7.63
C ILE A 103 11.84 -3.27 -9.08
N ILE A 104 11.81 -2.19 -9.88
CA ILE A 104 11.39 -2.24 -11.28
C ILE A 104 12.31 -3.17 -12.08
N GLN A 105 13.62 -3.07 -11.90
CA GLN A 105 14.60 -3.95 -12.57
C GLN A 105 14.38 -5.43 -12.21
N ASN A 106 14.15 -5.73 -10.93
CA ASN A 106 13.86 -7.10 -10.50
C ASN A 106 12.55 -7.62 -11.10
N GLN A 107 11.51 -6.81 -11.14
CA GLN A 107 10.23 -7.17 -11.77
C GLN A 107 10.43 -7.46 -13.27
N GLN A 108 11.23 -6.65 -13.96
CA GLN A 108 11.54 -6.86 -15.37
C GLN A 108 12.28 -8.19 -15.61
N MET A 109 13.26 -8.53 -14.77
CA MET A 109 13.96 -9.82 -14.85
C MET A 109 13.02 -11.01 -14.63
N ILE A 110 12.06 -10.89 -13.72
CA ILE A 110 11.05 -11.93 -13.48
C ILE A 110 10.18 -12.10 -14.74
N ILE A 111 9.70 -11.00 -15.31
CA ILE A 111 8.89 -11.01 -16.55
C ILE A 111 9.66 -11.68 -17.70
N GLU A 112 10.94 -11.37 -17.87
CA GLU A 112 11.78 -11.99 -18.91
C GLU A 112 11.91 -13.51 -18.73
N LYS A 113 12.16 -13.98 -17.49
CA LYS A 113 12.21 -15.41 -17.19
C LYS A 113 10.88 -16.11 -17.46
N MET A 114 9.76 -15.48 -17.07
CA MET A 114 8.41 -16.02 -17.34
C MET A 114 8.15 -16.11 -18.84
N ASN A 115 8.51 -15.08 -19.61
CA ASN A 115 8.36 -15.07 -21.06
C ASN A 115 9.18 -16.17 -21.74
N LEU A 116 10.40 -16.44 -21.27
CA LEU A 116 11.22 -17.55 -21.76
C LEU A 116 10.57 -18.91 -21.46
N GLN A 117 10.03 -19.10 -20.27
CA GLN A 117 9.33 -20.33 -19.90
C GLN A 117 8.05 -20.54 -20.74
N LEU A 118 7.26 -19.49 -20.93
CA LEU A 118 6.07 -19.50 -21.80
C LEU A 118 6.41 -19.90 -23.23
N LYS A 119 7.48 -19.34 -23.81
CA LYS A 119 7.94 -19.71 -25.15
C LYS A 119 8.33 -21.20 -25.24
N LYS A 120 9.03 -21.73 -24.24
CA LYS A 120 9.40 -23.15 -24.18
C LYS A 120 8.16 -24.05 -24.11
N GLN A 121 7.22 -23.74 -23.23
CA GLN A 121 5.96 -24.48 -23.09
C GLN A 121 5.14 -24.46 -24.39
N ASN A 122 5.02 -23.30 -25.04
CA ASN A 122 4.32 -23.19 -26.32
C ASN A 122 4.98 -24.02 -27.43
N LYS A 123 6.31 -24.13 -27.43
CA LYS A 123 7.04 -24.97 -28.39
C LYS A 123 6.73 -26.45 -28.16
N LEU A 124 6.80 -26.90 -26.91
CA LEU A 124 6.43 -28.27 -26.52
C LEU A 124 4.99 -28.61 -26.89
N ILE A 125 4.04 -27.71 -26.61
CA ILE A 125 2.63 -27.91 -26.98
C ILE A 125 2.48 -28.07 -28.50
N LYS A 126 3.15 -27.23 -29.31
CA LYS A 126 3.13 -27.35 -30.77
C LYS A 126 3.73 -28.67 -31.25
N GLU A 127 4.84 -29.11 -30.67
CA GLU A 127 5.49 -30.38 -31.01
C GLU A 127 4.61 -31.57 -30.65
N LEU A 128 3.96 -31.57 -29.48
CA LEU A 128 3.00 -32.60 -29.09
C LEU A 128 1.77 -32.62 -30.00
N HIS A 129 1.24 -31.45 -30.34
CA HIS A 129 0.09 -31.34 -31.25
C HIS A 129 0.42 -31.88 -32.65
N GLN A 130 1.64 -31.62 -33.15
CA GLN A 130 2.10 -32.17 -34.42
C GLN A 130 2.29 -33.70 -34.37
N ARG A 131 2.78 -34.26 -33.27
CA ARG A 131 2.88 -35.73 -33.10
C ARG A 131 1.52 -36.39 -33.05
N LEU A 132 0.55 -35.79 -32.34
CA LEU A 132 -0.83 -36.28 -32.28
C LEU A 132 -1.50 -36.25 -33.67
N ILE A 133 -1.24 -35.22 -34.47
CA ILE A 133 -1.77 -35.11 -35.85
C ILE A 133 -1.10 -36.13 -36.79
N LYS A 134 0.18 -36.45 -36.60
CA LYS A 134 0.92 -37.40 -37.43
C LYS A 134 0.66 -38.88 -37.08
N GLY A 135 0.07 -39.16 -35.93
CA GLY A 135 -0.28 -40.53 -35.54
C GLY A 135 0.92 -41.43 -35.20
N ASP A 136 2.10 -40.85 -34.98
CA ASP A 136 3.30 -41.58 -34.59
C ASP A 136 3.23 -41.94 -33.09
N TYR A 137 2.53 -43.04 -32.78
CA TYR A 137 2.66 -43.74 -31.51
C TYR A 137 3.60 -44.94 -31.72
N GLU A 138 4.90 -44.73 -31.47
CA GLU A 138 5.85 -45.80 -31.16
C GLU A 138 6.25 -45.72 -29.69
#